data_AF-A0A2V6FUB7-F1
#
_entry.id   AF-A0A2V6FUB7-F1
#
_cell.length_a   1.000
_cell.length_b   1.000
_cell.length_c   1.000
_cell.angle_alpha   90.00
_cell.angle_beta   90.00
_cell.angle_gamma   90.00
#
_symmetry.space_group_name_H-M   'P 1'
#
loop_
_entity.id
_entity.type
_entity.pdbx_description
1 polymer ?
#
loop_
_entity_poly.entity_id
_entity_poly.type
_entity_poly.pdbx_seq_one_letter_code
_entity_poly.pdbx_strand_id
1 'polypeptide(L)' 'MTSTRERPAAAKFRAMHESGCFVLPNPWDIGTAIYLERLGFKALATTSAGFAFSHGKSDGAVARDEMLGHIREIVEATSL' A
#
# COMPACT_ATOMS: atom_id res chain seq x y z
N MET A 1 -3.30 -25.70 14.85
CA MET A 1 -3.84 -24.34 14.63
C MET A 1 -2.87 -23.35 15.25
N THR A 2 -1.97 -22.79 14.45
CA THR A 2 -1.07 -21.72 14.90
C THR A 2 -1.89 -20.44 14.98
N SER A 3 -2.02 -19.87 16.18
CA SER A 3 -2.57 -18.54 16.36
C SER A 3 -1.64 -17.55 15.65
N THR A 4 -2.04 -17.06 14.48
CA THR A 4 -1.28 -16.03 13.76
C THR A 4 -1.39 -14.74 14.55
N ARG A 5 -0.32 -14.37 15.26
CA ARG A 5 -0.26 -13.09 15.95
C ARG A 5 -0.40 -11.99 14.92
N GLU A 6 -1.37 -11.11 15.13
CA GLU A 6 -1.59 -9.97 14.25
C GLU A 6 -0.36 -9.06 14.26
N ARG A 7 0.10 -8.65 13.07
CA ARG A 7 1.22 -7.72 12.94
C ARG A 7 0.80 -6.34 13.46
N PRO A 8 1.68 -5.59 14.16
CA PRO A 8 1.33 -4.26 14.70
C PRO A 8 0.70 -3.30 13.68
N ALA A 9 1.21 -3.28 12.44
CA ALA A 9 0.66 -2.45 11.36
C ALA A 9 -0.80 -2.82 11.01
N ALA A 10 -1.14 -4.11 11.00
CA ALA A 10 -2.50 -4.57 10.72
C ALA A 10 -3.47 -4.17 11.84
N ALA A 11 -3.06 -4.31 13.11
CA ALA A 11 -3.86 -3.86 14.26
C ALA A 11 -4.07 -2.33 14.23
N LYS A 12 -3.01 -1.56 13.95
CA LYS A 12 -3.09 -0.09 13.81
C LYS A 12 -4.03 0.32 12.68
N PHE A 13 -3.90 -0.30 11.51
CA PHE A 13 -4.78 -0.03 10.37
C PHE A 13 -6.24 -0.39 10.69
N ARG A 14 -6.50 -1.52 11.38
CA ARG A 14 -7.86 -1.87 11.85
C ARG A 14 -8.42 -0.79 12.78
N ALA A 15 -7.66 -0.36 13.78
CA ALA A 15 -8.08 0.67 14.72
C ALA A 15 -8.47 1.99 14.03
N MET A 16 -7.77 2.36 12.94
CA MET A 16 -8.14 3.54 12.14
C MET A 16 -9.53 3.47 11.51
N HIS A 17 -10.12 2.27 11.34
CA HIS A 17 -11.47 2.08 10.79
C HIS A 17 -12.56 2.02 11.86
N GLU A 18 -12.22 1.96 13.15
CA GLU A 18 -13.21 1.82 14.21
C GLU A 18 -14.10 3.07 14.35
N SER A 19 -13.59 4.25 14.00
CA SER A 19 -14.36 5.49 13.99
C SER A 19 -13.72 6.57 13.13
N GLY A 20 -14.53 7.55 12.71
CA GLY A 20 -14.08 8.70 11.93
C GLY A 20 -13.89 8.40 10.44
N CYS A 21 -13.11 9.26 9.77
CA CYS A 21 -12.74 9.13 8.37
C CYS A 21 -11.29 9.59 8.22
N PHE A 22 -10.52 8.88 7.40
CA PHE A 22 -9.13 9.25 7.12
C PHE A 22 -8.84 9.07 5.63
N VAL A 23 -7.86 9.82 5.14
CA VAL A 23 -7.41 9.74 3.74
C VAL A 23 -6.40 8.61 3.59
N LEU A 24 -6.63 7.76 2.59
CA LEU A 24 -5.77 6.63 2.23
C LEU A 24 -5.25 6.84 0.79
N PRO A 25 -4.11 7.53 0.60
CA PRO A 25 -3.61 7.86 -0.72
C PRO A 25 -3.01 6.64 -1.43
N ASN A 26 -2.88 6.76 -2.76
CA ASN A 26 -2.49 5.66 -3.62
C ASN A 26 -1.15 5.87 -4.34
N PRO A 27 -0.01 5.52 -3.74
CA PRO A 27 1.27 5.51 -4.44
C PRO A 27 1.31 4.40 -5.50
N TRP A 28 2.06 4.65 -6.57
CA TRP A 28 2.29 3.70 -7.66
C TRP A 28 3.78 3.36 -7.85
N ASP A 29 4.67 3.94 -7.04
CA ASP A 29 6.11 3.68 -7.01
C ASP A 29 6.71 3.97 -5.61
N ILE A 30 8.00 3.66 -5.45
CA ILE A 30 8.76 3.88 -4.20
C ILE A 30 8.81 5.37 -3.82
N GLY A 31 9.03 6.26 -4.80
CA GLY A 31 9.21 7.69 -4.55
C GLY A 31 7.94 8.34 -3.99
N THR A 32 6.79 8.02 -4.57
CA THR A 32 5.49 8.49 -4.13
C THR A 32 5.08 7.90 -2.78
N ALA A 33 5.44 6.64 -2.48
CA ALA A 33 5.20 6.05 -1.17
C ALA A 33 5.95 6.80 -0.05
N ILE A 34 7.26 7.02 -0.24
CA ILE A 34 8.10 7.79 0.69
C ILE A 34 7.59 9.22 0.85
N TYR A 35 7.22 9.86 -0.27
CA TYR A 35 6.69 11.22 -0.25
C TYR A 35 5.41 11.33 0.58
N LEU A 36 4.45 10.41 0.38
CA LEU A 36 3.18 10.40 1.11
C LEU A 36 3.37 10.11 2.60
N GLU A 37 4.27 9.20 2.96
CA GLU A 37 4.63 8.99 4.37
C GLU A 37 5.19 10.28 5.00
N ARG A 38 6.12 10.96 4.31
CA ARG A 38 6.71 12.23 4.78
C ARG A 38 5.69 13.38 4.87
N LEU A 39 4.64 13.36 4.06
CA LEU A 39 3.50 14.28 4.19
C LEU A 39 2.62 13.98 5.42
N GLY A 40 2.84 12.85 6.09
CA GLY A 40 2.23 12.53 7.37
C GLY A 40 1.01 11.61 7.30
N PHE A 41 0.69 11.06 6.12
CA PHE A 41 -0.34 10.02 5.99
C PHE A 41 -0.03 8.81 6.85
N LYS A 42 -1.07 8.13 7.35
CA LYS A 42 -0.94 7.06 8.35
C LYS A 42 -1.06 5.65 7.78
N ALA A 43 -1.45 5.54 6.52
CA ALA A 43 -1.59 4.30 5.76
C ALA A 43 -1.54 4.62 4.26
N LEU A 44 -1.27 3.61 3.44
CA LEU A 44 -1.21 3.68 1.98
C LEU A 44 -2.02 2.54 1.37
N ALA A 45 -2.58 2.74 0.19
CA ALA A 45 -3.16 1.67 -0.61
C ALA A 45 -2.56 1.65 -2.01
N THR A 46 -2.03 0.52 -2.47
CA THR A 46 -1.55 0.37 -3.84
C THR A 46 -2.67 0.63 -4.86
N THR A 47 -2.31 1.03 -6.08
CA THR A 47 -3.27 1.23 -7.19
C THR A 47 -2.88 0.39 -8.40
N SER A 48 -3.77 -0.50 -8.85
CA SER A 48 -3.53 -1.33 -10.03
C SER A 48 -3.38 -0.48 -11.29
N ALA A 49 -4.25 0.52 -11.45
CA ALA A 49 -4.22 1.44 -12.57
C ALA A 49 -2.93 2.28 -12.56
N GLY A 50 -2.58 2.88 -11.42
CA GLY A 50 -1.37 3.72 -11.32
C GLY A 50 -0.10 2.92 -11.61
N PHE A 51 0.03 1.71 -11.06
CA PHE A 51 1.16 0.83 -11.35
C PHE A 51 1.17 0.35 -12.82
N ALA A 52 0.02 -0.04 -13.38
CA ALA A 52 -0.04 -0.45 -14.78
C ALA A 52 0.37 0.69 -15.73
N PHE A 53 -0.15 1.90 -15.49
CA PHE A 53 0.11 3.06 -16.34
C PHE A 53 1.59 3.48 -16.29
N SER A 54 2.27 3.41 -15.14
CA SER A 54 3.70 3.71 -15.05
C SER A 54 4.57 2.72 -15.83
N HIS A 55 4.07 1.50 -16.06
CA HIS A 55 4.68 0.47 -16.89
C HIS A 55 4.16 0.43 -18.35
N GLY A 56 3.36 1.42 -18.77
CA GLY A 56 2.80 1.48 -20.14
C GLY A 56 1.76 0.41 -20.45
N LYS A 57 1.11 -0.15 -19.42
CA LYS A 57 0.08 -1.19 -19.52
C LYS A 57 -1.29 -0.61 -19.18
N SER A 58 -2.36 -1.22 -19.71
CA SER A 58 -3.72 -0.94 -19.27
C SER A 58 -3.99 -1.51 -17.87
N ASP A 59 -4.95 -0.94 -17.14
CA ASP A 59 -5.37 -1.50 -15.85
C ASP A 59 -5.85 -2.96 -16.01
N GLY A 60 -5.51 -3.81 -15.05
CA GLY A 60 -5.76 -5.25 -15.09
C GLY A 60 -4.80 -6.08 -15.96
N ALA A 61 -3.87 -5.46 -16.70
CA ALA A 61 -2.92 -6.18 -17.55
C ALA A 61 -1.61 -6.58 -16.84
N VAL A 62 -1.48 -6.28 -15.54
CA VAL A 62 -0.32 -6.64 -14.71
C VAL A 62 -0.51 -8.07 -14.16
N ALA A 63 0.51 -8.91 -14.31
CA ALA A 63 0.45 -10.27 -13.79
C ALA A 63 0.47 -10.27 -12.25
N ARG A 64 -0.14 -11.29 -11.63
CA ARG A 64 -0.22 -11.40 -10.16
C ARG A 64 1.16 -11.28 -9.49
N ASP A 65 2.16 -11.99 -10.00
CA ASP A 65 3.47 -12.04 -9.36
C ASP A 65 4.22 -10.70 -9.48
N GLU A 66 3.97 -9.94 -10.56
CA GLU A 66 4.47 -8.57 -10.74
C GLU A 66 3.80 -7.62 -9.73
N MET A 67 2.47 -7.72 -9.55
CA MET A 67 1.74 -6.94 -8.56
C MET A 67 2.16 -7.26 -7.12
N LEU A 68 2.43 -8.54 -6.80
CA LEU A 68 2.96 -8.94 -5.49
C LEU A 68 4.37 -8.39 -5.25
N GLY A 69 5.19 -8.31 -6.30
CA GLY A 69 6.49 -7.62 -6.27
C GLY A 69 6.33 -6.14 -5.93
N HIS A 70 5.46 -5.44 -6.65
CA HIS A 70 5.15 -4.03 -6.39
C HIS A 70 4.65 -3.78 -4.96
N ILE A 71 3.72 -4.62 -4.46
CA ILE A 71 3.24 -4.53 -3.07
C ILE A 71 4.41 -4.65 -2.08
N ARG A 72 5.35 -5.58 -2.34
CA ARG A 72 6.54 -5.74 -1.49
C ARG A 72 7.42 -4.49 -1.50
N GLU A 73 7.69 -3.91 -2.67
CA GLU A 73 8.48 -2.68 -2.81
C GLU A 73 7.88 -1.53 -2.00
N ILE A 74 6.55 -1.35 -2.05
CA ILE A 74 5.85 -0.30 -1.29
C ILE A 74 5.95 -0.53 0.22
N VAL A 75 5.78 -1.78 0.67
CA VAL A 75 5.92 -2.13 2.09
C VAL A 75 7.35 -1.91 2.59
N GLU A 76 8.36 -2.26 1.79
CA GLU A 76 9.77 -2.09 2.17
C GLU A 76 10.24 -0.63 2.14
N ALA A 77 9.57 0.22 1.34
CA ALA A 77 9.92 1.63 1.19
C ALA A 77 9.44 2.54 2.33
N THR A 78 8.55 2.07 3.21
CA THR A 78 7.92 2.91 4.25
C THR A 78 7.92 2.22 5.62
N SER A 79 7.68 2.99 6.69
CA SER A 79 7.54 2.45 8.05
C SER A 79 6.08 2.22 8.47
N LEU A 80 5.14 2.38 7.54
CA LEU A 80 3.69 2.31 7.78
C LEU A 80 3.17 0.87 7.94
#